data_AF-A0A2E4IZE6-F1
#
_entry.id   AF-A0A2E4IZE6-F1
#
_cell.length_a   1.000
_cell.length_b   1.000
_cell.length_c   1.000
_cell.angle_alpha   90.00
_cell.angle_beta   90.00
_cell.angle_gamma   90.00
#
_symmetry.space_group_name_H-M   'P 1'
#
loop_
_entity.id
_entity.type
_entity.pdbx_description
1 polymer ?
#
loop_
_entity_poly.entity_id
_entity_poly.type
_entity_poly.pdbx_seq_one_letter_code
_entity_poly.pdbx_strand_id
1 'polypeptide(L)'
;MNPISIPADCLTCGACCFSQLPTYVRVTGDDWSRLGDHAETVAHFIGSRAYMKMTEGHCGALAVSEGAQGREYYCLVYEQRPQVCRDLARGSPQCEAELEQKAARARAAGLS
;
A
#
# COMPACT_ATOMS: atom_id res chain seq x y z
N MET A 1 -3.72 14.95 -21.40
CA MET A 1 -3.20 14.45 -20.11
C MET A 1 -1.88 13.78 -20.40
N ASN A 2 -0.80 14.14 -19.72
CA ASN A 2 0.44 13.37 -19.85
C ASN A 2 0.20 12.00 -19.20
N PRO A 3 0.46 10.88 -19.89
CA PRO A 3 0.30 9.57 -19.29
C PRO A 3 1.25 9.43 -18.11
N ILE A 4 0.75 8.97 -16.96
CA ILE A 4 1.59 8.58 -15.84
C ILE A 4 2.36 7.33 -16.26
N SER A 5 3.69 7.39 -16.15
CA SER A 5 4.53 6.22 -16.38
C SER A 5 4.32 5.21 -15.26
N ILE A 6 3.90 3.98 -15.61
CA ILE A 6 3.77 2.88 -14.64
C ILE A 6 5.18 2.44 -14.24
N PRO A 7 5.55 2.56 -12.96
CA PRO A 7 6.87 2.14 -12.50
C PRO A 7 7.09 0.67 -12.79
N ALA A 8 8.30 0.35 -13.27
CA ALA A 8 8.66 -1.03 -13.64
C ALA A 8 8.62 -1.98 -12.44
N ASP A 9 8.76 -1.45 -11.22
CA ASP A 9 8.70 -2.22 -9.98
C ASP A 9 7.80 -1.53 -8.93
N CYS A 10 6.90 -2.31 -8.33
CA CYS A 10 6.08 -1.88 -7.20
C CYS A 10 6.95 -1.41 -6.02
N LEU A 11 8.18 -1.93 -5.90
CA LEU A 11 9.13 -1.54 -4.87
C LEU A 11 9.65 -0.10 -5.01
N THR A 12 9.45 0.53 -6.17
CA THR A 12 9.92 1.91 -6.41
C THR A 12 8.85 2.96 -6.20
N CYS A 13 7.56 2.60 -6.29
CA CYS A 13 6.49 3.59 -6.22
C CYS A 13 5.75 3.56 -4.88
N GLY A 14 5.61 2.37 -4.28
CA GLY A 14 4.88 2.17 -3.03
C GLY A 14 3.43 2.66 -3.04
N ALA A 15 2.89 3.08 -4.20
CA ALA A 15 1.73 3.96 -4.25
C ALA A 15 0.57 3.37 -3.47
N CYS A 16 0.17 2.13 -3.76
CA CYS A 16 -0.92 1.43 -3.09
C CYS A 16 -0.78 1.23 -1.57
N CYS A 17 0.40 1.44 -0.99
CA CYS A 17 0.62 1.30 0.45
C CYS A 17 0.32 2.59 1.24
N PHE A 18 -0.13 3.66 0.58
CA PHE A 18 -0.43 4.95 1.20
C PHE A 18 -1.92 5.25 1.25
N SER A 19 -2.44 5.59 2.42
CA SER A 19 -3.79 6.14 2.61
C SER A 19 -3.94 6.76 3.99
N GLN A 20 -4.73 7.83 4.09
CA GLN A 20 -5.11 8.43 5.38
C GLN A 20 -6.28 7.70 6.05
N LEU A 21 -6.94 6.77 5.34
CA LEU A 21 -8.09 6.06 5.87
C LEU A 21 -7.63 4.86 6.72
N PRO A 22 -7.98 4.79 8.02
CA PRO A 22 -7.62 3.64 8.85
C PRO A 22 -8.29 2.34 8.38
N THR A 23 -9.34 2.43 7.57
CA THR A 23 -10.10 1.30 7.01
C THR A 23 -9.73 0.99 5.56
N TYR A 24 -8.58 1.47 5.07
CA TYR A 24 -8.23 1.41 3.64
C TYR A 24 -8.07 -0.02 3.10
N VAL A 25 -7.39 -0.90 3.85
CA VAL A 25 -7.19 -2.30 3.46
C VAL A 25 -7.96 -3.21 4.41
N ARG A 26 -9.06 -3.78 3.94
CA ARG A 26 -9.83 -4.77 4.70
C ARG A 26 -9.06 -6.09 4.79
N VAL A 27 -9.05 -6.69 5.98
CA VAL A 27 -8.49 -8.02 6.24
C VAL A 27 -9.63 -8.97 6.56
N THR A 28 -9.87 -9.96 5.69
CA THR A 28 -10.84 -11.03 5.92
C THR A 28 -10.28 -12.09 6.88
N GLY A 29 -11.08 -13.08 7.28
CA GLY A 29 -10.58 -14.21 8.09
C GLY A 29 -9.53 -15.05 7.36
N ASP A 30 -9.69 -15.22 6.05
CA ASP A 30 -8.71 -15.91 5.20
C ASP A 30 -7.41 -15.10 5.09
N ASP A 31 -7.52 -13.78 4.95
CA ASP A 31 -6.35 -12.89 4.96
C ASP A 31 -5.63 -12.93 6.31
N TRP A 32 -6.39 -12.93 7.42
CA TRP A 32 -5.81 -13.04 8.76
C TRP A 32 -5.02 -14.32 8.93
N SER A 33 -5.60 -15.45 8.52
CA SER A 33 -4.93 -16.75 8.55
C SER A 33 -3.69 -16.78 7.65
N ARG A 34 -3.77 -16.12 6.49
CA ARG A 34 -2.66 -16.02 5.53
C ARG A 34 -1.52 -15.14 6.04
N LEU A 35 -1.82 -14.06 6.75
CA LEU A 35 -0.84 -13.20 7.40
C LEU A 35 -0.05 -13.94 8.49
N GLY A 36 -0.65 -14.98 9.09
CA GLY A 36 0.00 -15.83 10.09
C GLY A 36 0.52 -15.03 11.27
N ASP A 37 1.77 -15.30 11.67
CA ASP A 37 2.43 -14.63 12.81
C ASP A 37 2.54 -13.11 12.65
N HIS A 38 2.44 -12.59 11.43
CA HIS A 38 2.46 -11.16 11.18
C HIS A 38 1.12 -10.46 11.46
N ALA A 39 0.01 -11.21 11.54
CA ALA A 39 -1.35 -10.64 11.54
C ALA A 39 -1.53 -9.58 12.64
N GLU A 40 -1.19 -9.89 13.88
CA GLU A 40 -1.33 -8.94 15.01
C GLU A 40 -0.35 -7.76 14.92
N THR A 41 0.77 -7.94 14.23
CA THR A 41 1.77 -6.88 14.03
C THR A 41 1.26 -5.87 13.00
N VAL A 42 0.73 -6.33 11.87
CA VAL A 42 0.42 -5.47 10.72
C VAL A 42 -1.07 -5.15 10.56
N ALA A 43 -1.97 -5.83 11.27
CA ALA A 43 -3.41 -5.62 11.22
C ALA A 43 -4.01 -5.38 12.62
N HIS A 44 -5.19 -4.76 12.65
CA HIS A 44 -5.93 -4.49 13.88
C HIS A 44 -7.43 -4.59 13.66
N PHE A 45 -8.21 -4.63 14.74
CA PHE A 45 -9.67 -4.57 14.66
C PHE A 45 -10.17 -3.14 14.89
N ILE A 46 -11.07 -2.70 14.02
CA ILE A 46 -11.91 -1.51 14.20
C ILE A 46 -13.34 -2.02 14.35
N GLY A 47 -13.85 -2.02 15.58
CA GLY A 47 -15.09 -2.72 15.92
C GLY A 47 -14.94 -4.23 15.69
N SER A 48 -15.85 -4.82 14.92
CA SER A 48 -15.84 -6.26 14.58
C SER A 48 -15.10 -6.61 13.29
N ARG A 49 -14.39 -5.65 12.69
CA ARG A 49 -13.74 -5.80 11.39
C ARG A 49 -12.24 -5.54 11.49
N ALA A 50 -11.43 -6.44 10.95
CA ALA A 50 -9.99 -6.30 10.81
C ALA A 50 -9.55 -5.47 9.58
N TYR A 51 -8.51 -4.66 9.75
CA TYR A 51 -7.90 -3.85 8.70
C TYR A 51 -6.38 -3.87 8.84
N MET A 52 -5.64 -3.64 7.76
CA MET A 52 -4.21 -3.35 7.90
C MET A 52 -4.06 -2.05 8.69
N LYS A 53 -3.12 -2.02 9.64
CA LYS A 53 -2.81 -0.81 10.38
C LYS A 53 -2.34 0.26 9.40
N MET A 54 -2.82 1.48 9.57
CA MET A 54 -2.36 2.65 8.83
C MET A 54 -1.77 3.65 9.83
N THR A 55 -0.47 3.92 9.73
CA THR A 55 0.27 4.83 10.62
C THR A 55 0.88 5.94 9.78
N GLU A 56 0.62 7.20 10.13
CA GLU A 56 1.15 8.37 9.41
C GLU A 56 0.87 8.35 7.89
N GLY A 57 -0.24 7.74 7.47
CA GLY A 57 -0.61 7.61 6.07
C GLY A 57 -0.01 6.39 5.35
N HIS A 58 0.70 5.52 6.07
CA HIS A 58 1.37 4.34 5.53
C HIS A 58 0.79 3.03 6.08
N CYS A 59 0.72 2.00 5.25
CA CYS A 59 0.39 0.64 5.69
C CYS A 59 1.46 0.12 6.66
N GLY A 60 1.05 -0.56 7.73
CA GLY A 60 1.94 -1.10 8.77
C GLY A 60 2.88 -2.21 8.29
N ALA A 61 2.68 -2.74 7.09
CA ALA A 61 3.62 -3.66 6.44
C ALA A 61 4.62 -2.96 5.51
N LEU A 62 4.50 -1.65 5.31
CA LEU A 62 5.42 -0.87 4.50
C LEU A 62 6.70 -0.64 5.29
N ALA A 63 7.81 -1.02 4.70
CA ALA A 63 9.13 -0.59 5.14
C ALA A 63 9.75 0.28 4.04
N VAL A 64 10.53 1.26 4.49
CA VAL A 64 11.18 2.26 3.63
C VAL A 64 12.67 2.23 3.92
N SER A 65 13.47 2.08 2.88
CA SER A 65 14.94 2.14 2.96
C SER A 65 15.48 3.19 2.01
N GLU A 66 16.68 3.70 2.32
CA GLU A 66 17.44 4.52 1.38
C GLU A 66 18.28 3.58 0.49
N GLY A 67 18.05 3.64 -0.82
CA GLY A 67 18.77 2.90 -1.84
C GLY A 67 19.56 3.82 -2.77
N ALA A 68 20.27 3.21 -3.72
CA ALA A 68 21.15 3.94 -4.64
C ALA A 68 20.42 4.95 -5.54
N GLN A 69 19.11 4.79 -5.72
CA GLN A 69 18.26 5.66 -6.55
C GLN A 69 17.25 6.48 -5.73
N GLY A 70 17.43 6.56 -4.41
CA GLY A 70 16.52 7.26 -3.50
C GLY A 70 15.74 6.29 -2.62
N ARG A 71 14.51 6.64 -2.26
CA ARG A 71 13.69 5.81 -1.35
C ARG A 71 13.19 4.56 -2.06
N GLU A 72 13.39 3.43 -1.41
CA GLU A 72 12.86 2.12 -1.80
C GLU A 72 11.75 1.73 -0.82
N TYR A 73 10.70 1.12 -1.34
CA TYR A 73 9.49 0.77 -0.61
C TYR A 73 9.30 -0.73 -0.70
N TYR A 74 9.21 -1.44 0.42
CA TYR A 74 9.00 -2.89 0.40
C TYR A 74 7.91 -3.32 1.37
N CYS A 75 7.14 -4.31 0.95
CA CYS A 75 6.11 -4.91 1.79
C CYS A 75 6.72 -6.06 2.57
N LEU A 76 6.78 -5.95 3.89
CA LEU A 76 7.32 -6.98 4.79
C LEU A 76 6.53 -8.30 4.74
N VAL A 77 5.28 -8.27 4.25
CA VAL A 77 4.39 -9.43 4.12
C VAL A 77 4.02 -9.70 2.66
N TYR A 78 4.90 -9.39 1.70
CA TYR A 78 4.57 -9.44 0.26
C TYR A 78 3.93 -10.76 -0.20
N GLU A 79 4.45 -11.89 0.29
CA GLU A 79 3.94 -13.22 -0.03
C GLU A 79 2.70 -13.62 0.78
N GLN A 80 2.38 -12.91 1.86
CA GLN A 80 1.23 -13.14 2.73
C GLN A 80 0.15 -12.06 2.58
N ARG A 81 0.34 -11.12 1.64
CA ARG A 81 -0.55 -9.98 1.41
C ARG A 81 -2.03 -10.38 1.39
N PRO A 82 -2.92 -9.54 1.98
CA PRO A 82 -4.36 -9.68 1.82
C PRO A 82 -4.78 -9.73 0.36
N GLN A 83 -5.91 -10.38 0.07
CA GLN A 83 -6.39 -10.59 -1.29
C GLN A 83 -6.54 -9.28 -2.08
N VAL A 84 -7.10 -8.23 -1.45
CA VAL A 84 -7.25 -6.90 -2.08
C VAL A 84 -5.91 -6.31 -2.55
N CYS A 85 -4.80 -6.60 -1.85
CA CYS A 85 -3.47 -6.14 -2.25
C CYS A 85 -2.87 -6.98 -3.39
N ARG A 86 -3.34 -8.21 -3.60
CA ARG A 86 -2.95 -9.08 -4.72
C ARG A 86 -3.74 -8.78 -5.98
N ASP A 87 -5.02 -8.49 -5.79
CA ASP A 87 -5.95 -8.13 -6.88
C ASP A 87 -5.52 -6.83 -7.57
N LEU A 88 -4.81 -5.96 -6.83
CA LEU A 88 -4.18 -4.78 -7.40
C LEU A 88 -2.95 -5.14 -8.25
N ALA A 89 -3.20 -5.52 -9.50
CA ALA A 89 -2.14 -5.78 -10.47
C ALA A 89 -1.45 -4.49 -10.93
N ARG A 90 -0.12 -4.54 -11.13
CA ARG A 90 0.65 -3.44 -11.72
C ARG A 90 0.10 -3.09 -13.11
N GLY A 91 -0.14 -1.80 -13.36
CA GLY A 91 -0.69 -1.33 -14.63
C GLY A 91 -2.18 -1.68 -14.84
N SER A 92 -2.86 -2.18 -13.81
CA SER A 92 -4.32 -2.23 -13.83
C SER A 92 -4.92 -0.82 -13.75
N PRO A 93 -6.19 -0.62 -14.15
CA PRO A 93 -6.87 0.66 -13.97
C PRO A 93 -6.86 1.17 -12.52
N GLN A 94 -6.88 0.26 -11.54
CA GLN A 94 -6.79 0.60 -10.12
C GLN A 94 -5.37 1.10 -9.77
N CYS A 95 -4.33 0.48 -10.34
CA CYS A 95 -2.94 0.94 -10.17
C CYS A 95 -2.74 2.35 -10.77
N GLU A 96 -3.28 2.58 -11.96
CA GLU A 96 -3.25 3.89 -12.63
C GLU A 96 -3.95 4.95 -11.79
N ALA A 97 -5.16 4.65 -11.31
CA ALA A 97 -5.94 5.55 -10.49
C ALA A 97 -5.21 5.92 -9.18
N GLU A 98 -4.56 4.95 -8.52
CA GLU A 98 -3.78 5.20 -7.32
C GLU A 98 -2.57 6.12 -7.59
N LEU A 99 -1.85 5.90 -8.69
CA LEU A 99 -0.75 6.75 -9.09
C LEU A 99 -1.23 8.17 -9.42
N GLU A 100 -2.33 8.31 -10.15
CA GLU A 100 -2.91 9.61 -10.51
C GLU A 100 -3.38 10.39 -9.31
N GLN A 101 -4.16 9.76 -8.43
CA GLN A 101 -4.65 10.41 -7.22
C GLN A 101 -3.51 10.87 -6.33
N LYS A 102 -2.44 10.08 -6.20
CA LYS A 102 -1.29 10.41 -5.34
C LYS A 102 -0.40 11.48 -5.95
N ALA A 103 -0.16 11.43 -7.27
CA ALA A 103 0.52 12.51 -7.99
C ALA A 103 -0.24 13.84 -7.88
N ALA A 104 -1.58 13.81 -8.00
CA ALA A 104 -2.41 14.99 -7.84
C ALA A 104 -2.31 15.57 -6.42
N ARG A 105 -2.31 14.71 -5.38
CA ARG A 105 -2.13 15.14 -3.98
C ARG A 105 -0.75 15.74 -3.72
N ALA A 106 0.32 15.12 -4.23
CA ALA A 106 1.68 15.64 -4.08
C ALA A 106 1.83 17.03 -4.71
N ARG A 107 1.30 17.20 -5.94
CA ARG A 107 1.25 18.51 -6.62
C ARG A 107 0.46 19.55 -5.83
N ALA A 108 -0.69 19.18 -5.27
CA ALA A 108 -1.48 20.07 -4.44
C ALA A 108 -0.78 20.46 -3.13
N ALA A 109 0.07 19.58 -2.59
CA ALA A 109 0.89 19.82 -1.40
C ALA A 109 2.20 20.57 -1.69
N GLY A 110 2.50 20.91 -2.95
CA GLY A 110 3.76 21.58 -3.33
C GLY A 110 4.99 20.68 -3.24
N LEU A 111 4.81 19.36 -3.15
CA LEU A 111 5.89 18.37 -3.16
C LEU A 111 6.13 17.95 -4.62
N SER A 112 7.25 18.38 -5.20
CA SER A 112 7.72 17.99 -6.54
C SER A 112 8.85 16.97 -6.47
#